data_AF-A0A496P2D6-F1
#
_entry.id   AF-A0A496P2D6-F1
#
_cell.length_a   1.000
_cell.length_b   1.000
_cell.length_c   1.000
_cell.angle_alpha   90.00
_cell.angle_beta   90.00
_cell.angle_gamma   90.00
#
_symmetry.space_group_name_H-M   'P 1'
#
loop_
_entity.id
_entity.type
_entity.pdbx_description
1 polymer ?
#
loop_
_entity_poly.entity_id
_entity_poly.type
_entity_poly.pdbx_seq_one_letter_code
_entity_poly.pdbx_strand_id
1 'polypeptide(L)' 'MNSILTPLFMGLGMREILVIAILILLLFGAKRIPEFMKGLGSGIKEFKKSMKEDDKENDNTEDKTTK' A
#
# COMPACT_ATOMS: atom_id res chain seq x y z
N MET A 1 -28.29 -31.84 7.29
CA MET A 1 -27.60 -32.08 6.00
C MET A 1 -27.50 -30.82 5.12
N ASN A 2 -27.48 -29.62 5.71
CA ASN A 2 -27.29 -28.36 4.96
C ASN A 2 -26.45 -27.36 5.77
N SER A 3 -25.22 -27.72 6.11
CA SER A 3 -24.22 -26.79 6.69
C SER A 3 -23.29 -26.18 5.63
N ILE A 4 -23.66 -26.29 4.34
CA ILE A 4 -22.83 -25.87 3.20
C ILE A 4 -23.14 -24.45 2.71
N LEU A 5 -24.09 -23.74 3.34
CA LEU A 5 -24.59 -22.44 2.87
C LEU A 5 -24.22 -21.24 3.77
N THR A 6 -23.58 -21.48 4.92
CA THR A 6 -23.12 -20.42 5.84
C THR A 6 -21.61 -20.51 6.01
N PRO A 7 -20.83 -19.86 5.13
CA PRO A 7 -19.96 -18.81 5.67
C PRO A 7 -19.85 -17.56 4.79
N LEU A 8 -20.71 -17.35 3.79
CA LEU A 8 -20.45 -16.33 2.77
C LEU A 8 -20.52 -14.86 3.25
N PHE A 9 -21.03 -14.60 4.46
CA PHE A 9 -21.20 -13.22 4.95
C PHE A 9 -20.76 -12.97 6.41
N MET A 10 -20.45 -14.00 7.20
CA MET A 10 -20.12 -13.84 8.64
C MET A 10 -18.66 -14.18 8.99
N GLY A 11 -17.82 -14.30 7.97
CA GLY A 11 -16.40 -14.56 8.15
C GLY A 11 -15.68 -14.32 6.85
N LEU A 12 -15.48 -13.05 6.48
CA LEU A 12 -14.43 -12.64 5.54
C LEU A 12 -13.08 -12.96 6.19
N GLY A 13 -12.84 -14.25 6.40
CA GLY A 13 -11.67 -14.79 6.99
C GLY A 13 -10.57 -14.76 5.95
N MET A 14 -9.35 -15.00 6.41
CA MET A 14 -8.17 -15.08 5.56
C MET A 14 -8.33 -16.03 4.35
N ARG A 15 -9.30 -16.96 4.37
CA ARG A 15 -9.60 -17.88 3.26
C ARG A 15 -10.14 -17.16 2.01
N GLU A 16 -11.15 -16.30 2.12
CA GLU A 16 -11.71 -15.59 0.96
C GLU A 16 -10.66 -14.67 0.31
N ILE A 17 -9.89 -13.95 1.14
CA ILE A 17 -8.79 -13.10 0.67
C ILE A 17 -7.75 -13.93 -0.09
N LEU A 18 -7.41 -15.14 0.40
CA LEU A 18 -6.48 -16.03 -0.26
C LEU A 18 -7.00 -16.51 -1.63
N VAL A 19 -8.29 -16.85 -1.73
CA VAL A 19 -8.92 -17.25 -2.99
C VAL A 19 -8.90 -16.11 -4.02
N ILE A 20 -9.23 -14.89 -3.60
CA ILE A 20 -9.18 -13.71 -4.47
C ILE A 20 -7.74 -13.42 -4.89
N ALA A 21 -6.78 -13.51 -3.98
CA ALA A 21 -5.36 -13.31 -4.28
C ALA A 21 -4.86 -14.31 -5.32
N ILE A 22 -5.25 -15.59 -5.21
CA ILE A 22 -4.91 -16.62 -6.20
C ILE A 22 -5.53 -16.30 -7.57
N LEU A 23 -6.78 -15.84 -7.62
CA LEU A 23 -7.41 -15.44 -8.89
C LEU A 23 -6.66 -14.26 -9.55
N ILE A 24 -6.31 -13.24 -8.79
CA ILE A 24 -5.50 -12.12 -9.28
C ILE A 24 -4.13 -12.62 -9.75
N LEU A 25 -3.52 -13.57 -9.02
CA LEU A 25 -2.25 -14.17 -9.40
C LEU A 25 -2.33 -14.96 -10.71
N LEU A 26 -3.45 -15.63 -10.98
CA LEU A 26 -3.68 -16.34 -12.24
C LEU A 26 -3.88 -15.38 -13.41
N LEU A 27 -4.65 -14.30 -13.22
CA LEU A 27 -4.94 -13.33 -14.27
C LEU A 27 -3.73 -12.45 -14.62
N PHE A 28 -3.02 -11.96 -13.60
CA PHE A 28 -1.89 -11.05 -13.79
C PHE A 28 -0.53 -11.75 -13.75
N GLY A 29 -0.44 -12.94 -13.17
CA GLY A 29 0.81 -13.65 -12.95
C GLY A 29 1.54 -13.22 -11.66
N ALA A 30 2.27 -14.15 -11.05
CA ALA A 30 3.01 -13.90 -9.80
C ALA A 30 4.09 -12.83 -9.88
N LYS A 31 4.57 -12.53 -11.09
CA LYS A 31 5.61 -11.53 -11.34
C LYS A 31 5.08 -10.08 -11.36
N ARG A 32 3.80 -9.87 -11.69
CA ARG A 32 3.22 -8.52 -11.86
C ARG A 32 2.95 -7.81 -10.54
N ILE A 33 2.55 -8.54 -9.49
CA ILE A 33 2.31 -7.97 -8.16
C ILE A 33 3.57 -7.30 -7.58
N PRO A 34 4.75 -7.97 -7.49
CA PRO A 34 5.96 -7.34 -6.96
C PRO A 34 6.52 -6.25 -7.87
N GLU A 35 6.35 -6.37 -9.19
CA GLU A 35 6.74 -5.33 -10.16
C GLU A 35 5.90 -4.04 -9.96
N PHE A 36 4.58 -4.18 -9.81
CA PHE A 36 3.67 -3.08 -9.50
C PHE A 36 3.94 -2.46 -8.12
N MET A 37 4.15 -3.29 -7.09
CA MET A 37 4.51 -2.82 -5.75
C MET A 37 5.85 -2.07 -5.72
N LYS A 38 6.85 -2.51 -6.49
CA LYS A 38 8.12 -1.78 -6.62
C LYS A 38 7.92 -0.42 -7.28
N GLY A 39 7.10 -0.34 -8.33
CA GLY A 39 6.77 0.91 -8.99
C GLY A 39 6.06 1.90 -8.05
N LEU A 40 4.97 1.45 -7.41
CA LEU A 40 4.24 2.26 -6.43
C LEU A 40 5.11 2.66 -5.23
N GLY A 41 5.90 1.72 -4.69
CA GLY A 41 6.77 1.96 -3.54
C GLY A 41 7.86 2.98 -3.82
N SER A 42 8.41 2.96 -5.04
CA SER A 42 9.41 3.96 -5.47
C SER A 42 8.77 5.35 -5.60
N GLY A 43 7.58 5.44 -6.22
CA GLY A 43 6.84 6.70 -6.33
C GLY A 43 6.44 7.29 -4.97
N ILE A 44 5.93 6.47 -4.05
CA ILE A 44 5.61 6.91 -2.68
C ILE A 44 6.87 7.35 -1.93
N LYS A 45 8.00 6.66 -2.13
CA LYS A 45 9.28 7.00 -1.50
C LYS A 45 9.82 8.34 -1.99
N GLU A 46 9.77 8.60 -3.29
CA GLU A 46 10.16 9.88 -3.89
C GLU A 46 9.22 10.99 -3.44
N PHE A 47 7.90 10.76 -3.49
CA PHE A 47 6.91 11.72 -3.01
C PHE A 47 7.16 12.11 -1.55
N LYS A 48 7.39 11.13 -0.67
CA LYS A 48 7.70 11.38 0.75
C LYS A 48 9.04 12.10 0.93
N LYS A 49 10.01 11.89 0.04
CA LYS A 49 11.32 12.55 0.11
C LYS A 49 11.18 14.03 -0.23
N SER A 50 10.50 14.35 -1.34
CA SER A 50 10.25 15.74 -1.75
C SER A 50 9.44 16.51 -0.69
N MET A 51 8.36 15.93 -0.16
CA MET A 51 7.58 16.57 0.91
C MET A 51 8.43 16.87 2.16
N LYS A 52 9.38 15.99 2.51
CA LYS A 52 10.29 16.20 3.65
C LYS A 52 11.41 17.20 3.38
N GLU A 53 11.83 17.36 2.13
CA GLU A 53 12.82 18.37 1.75
C GLU A 53 12.17 19.75 1.80
N ASP A 54 10.93 19.88 1.31
CA ASP A 54 10.12 21.11 1.41
C ASP A 54 9.85 21.50 2.88
N ASP A 55 9.54 20.54 3.75
CA ASP A 55 9.35 20.80 5.20
C ASP A 55 10.64 21.24 5.91
N LYS A 56 11.81 20.75 5.47
CA LYS A 56 13.12 21.09 6.08
C LYS A 56 13.69 22.41 5.61
N GLU A 57 13.32 22.86 4.41
CA GLU A 57 13.70 24.18 3.90
C GLU A 57 12.92 25.30 4.58
N ASN A 58 11.71 25.01 5.09
CA ASN A 58 10.91 25.95 5.89
C ASN A 58 11.35 26.06 7.38
N ASP A 59 12.17 25.13 7.90
CA ASP A 59 12.63 25.13 9.30
C ASP A 59 13.97 25.87 9.53
N ASN A 60 14.71 26.20 8.46
CA ASN A 60 16.02 26.88 8.55
C ASN A 60 15.98 28.41 8.29
N THR A 61 14.78 29.01 8.22
CA THR A 61 14.60 30.47 8.08
C THR A 61 13.92 31.07 9.32
N GLU A 62 14.23 30.60 10.53
CA GLU A 62 13.84 31.27 11.79
C GLU A 62 14.99 31.30 12.81
N ASP A 63 16.22 31.63 12.38
CA ASP A 63 17.24 32.11 13.31
C ASP A 63 18.23 33.07 12.61
N LYS A 64 17.79 34.32 12.39
CA LYS A 64 18.64 35.53 12.25
C LYS A 64 17.84 36.80 11.96
N THR A 65 16.92 37.22 12.82
CA THR A 65 16.57 38.66 12.93
C THR A 65 15.95 38.95 14.29
N THR A 66 16.76 39.11 15.32
CA THR A 66 16.47 40.02 16.45
C THR A 66 17.74 40.17 17.27
N LYS A 67 18.55 41.13 16.86
CA LYS A 67 19.54 41.79 17.70
C LYS A 67 19.16 43.27 17.77
#